data_AF-A0AAV1CRX2-F1
#
_entry.id   AF-A0AAV1CRX2-F1
#
_cell.length_a   1.000
_cell.length_b   1.000
_cell.length_c   1.000
_cell.angle_alpha   90.00
_cell.angle_beta   90.00
_cell.angle_gamma   90.00
#
_symmetry.space_group_name_H-M   'P 1'
#
loop_
_entity.id
_entity.type
_entity.pdbx_description
1 polymer ?
#
loop_
_entity_poly.entity_id
_entity_poly.type
_entity_poly.pdbx_seq_one_letter_code
_entity_poly.pdbx_strand_id
1 'polypeptide(L)'
;MRNSIKDETWKNLEDEILKAGVMKYGTNDWYRIASLLHGRAPRKCKARWEEWIHPSIIRTGIWSREEDEKLLHLSKLMPSQWTTIAPIVGHTASECLHRFEQLLPHVCSKDEDDDDDPRKLLGLGGGIDSGPETRPPRPDPVDLDDAEKQMPSAAIARLGNTGGKKAQRKARKQQIAEATRLAKLQKDRELKAAGIYDDFQQHSRKRKRNR
;
A
#
# COMPACT_ATOMS: atom_id res chain seq x y z
N MET A 1 2.49 3.33 -20.45
CA MET A 1 3.68 3.01 -19.65
C MET A 1 3.49 1.59 -19.15
N ARG A 2 4.29 0.63 -19.64
CA ARG A 2 4.28 -0.74 -19.09
C ARG A 2 5.07 -0.68 -17.79
N ASN A 3 4.44 -0.96 -16.67
CA ASN A 3 5.12 -1.05 -15.39
C ASN A 3 6.01 -2.31 -15.44
N SER A 4 7.32 -2.15 -15.50
CA SER A 4 8.25 -3.25 -15.27
C SER A 4 7.98 -3.82 -13.87
N ILE A 5 7.62 -5.09 -13.81
CA ILE A 5 7.38 -5.79 -12.54
C ILE A 5 8.74 -6.02 -11.89
N LYS A 6 8.92 -5.53 -10.67
CA LYS A 6 10.13 -5.76 -9.88
C LYS A 6 9.96 -7.04 -9.06
N ASP A 7 10.91 -7.95 -9.19
CA ASP A 7 11.07 -9.14 -8.32
C ASP A 7 12.03 -8.83 -7.15
N GLU A 8 11.97 -7.60 -6.64
CA GLU A 8 12.89 -7.09 -5.62
C GLU A 8 12.31 -7.30 -4.20
N THR A 9 13.15 -7.37 -3.17
CA THR A 9 12.72 -7.40 -1.76
C THR A 9 11.85 -6.18 -1.42
N TRP A 10 10.86 -6.34 -0.54
CA TRP A 10 10.01 -5.24 -0.07
C TRP A 10 10.82 -4.20 0.72
N LYS A 11 10.54 -2.91 0.48
CA LYS A 11 11.11 -1.80 1.26
C LYS A 11 10.14 -1.30 2.33
N ASN A 12 10.64 -0.64 3.36
CA ASN A 12 9.80 -0.06 4.42
C ASN A 12 8.77 0.92 3.86
N LEU A 13 9.21 1.79 2.95
CA LEU A 13 8.35 2.76 2.28
C LEU A 13 7.19 2.11 1.50
N GLU A 14 7.44 0.97 0.85
CA GLU A 14 6.39 0.23 0.14
C GLU A 14 5.37 -0.38 1.09
N ASP A 15 5.83 -0.96 2.21
CA ASP A 15 4.96 -1.53 3.25
C ASP A 15 4.07 -0.45 3.89
N GLU A 16 4.60 0.76 4.13
CA GLU A 16 3.80 1.88 4.66
C GLU A 16 2.72 2.35 3.67
N ILE A 17 3.05 2.45 2.37
CA ILE A 17 2.07 2.78 1.34
C ILE A 17 1.01 1.68 1.22
N LEU A 18 1.42 0.41 1.32
CA LEU A 18 0.51 -0.74 1.30
C LEU A 18 -0.47 -0.69 2.48
N LYS A 19 0.02 -0.43 3.70
CA LYS A 19 -0.82 -0.23 4.89
C LYS A 19 -1.83 0.90 4.68
N ALA A 20 -1.36 2.08 4.25
CA ALA A 20 -2.23 3.23 4.02
C ALA A 20 -3.27 2.96 2.91
N GLY A 21 -2.89 2.22 1.87
CA GLY A 21 -3.78 1.76 0.81
C GLY A 21 -4.89 0.84 1.32
N VAL A 22 -4.54 -0.17 2.13
CA VAL A 22 -5.51 -1.08 2.75
C VAL A 22 -6.43 -0.34 3.72
N MET A 23 -5.92 0.61 4.50
CA MET A 23 -6.75 1.44 5.38
C MET A 23 -7.81 2.25 4.62
N LYS A 24 -7.52 2.72 3.40
CA LYS A 24 -8.48 3.50 2.59
C LYS A 24 -9.42 2.64 1.75
N TYR A 25 -8.91 1.56 1.15
CA TYR A 25 -9.64 0.78 0.13
C TYR A 25 -10.08 -0.61 0.61
N GLY A 26 -9.62 -1.07 1.78
CA GLY A 26 -9.86 -2.42 2.29
C GLY A 26 -9.03 -3.49 1.56
N THR A 27 -9.34 -4.76 1.84
CA THR A 27 -8.62 -5.95 1.34
C THR A 27 -9.22 -6.54 0.06
N ASN A 28 -10.21 -5.89 -0.55
CA ASN A 28 -10.88 -6.40 -1.75
C ASN A 28 -10.30 -5.81 -3.05
N ASP A 29 -9.77 -4.59 -3.00
CA ASP A 29 -9.36 -3.80 -4.18
C ASP A 29 -7.82 -3.74 -4.38
N TRP A 30 -7.18 -4.90 -4.48
CA TRP A 30 -5.72 -5.00 -4.65
C TRP A 30 -5.18 -4.31 -5.90
N TYR A 31 -5.96 -4.23 -6.98
CA TYR A 31 -5.57 -3.49 -8.19
C TYR A 31 -5.39 -2.00 -7.92
N ARG A 32 -6.26 -1.44 -7.07
CA ARG A 32 -6.21 -0.01 -6.72
C ARG A 32 -5.03 0.28 -5.83
N ILE A 33 -4.76 -0.60 -4.88
CA ILE A 33 -3.61 -0.53 -3.97
C ILE A 33 -2.30 -0.67 -4.76
N ALA A 34 -2.19 -1.67 -5.63
CA ALA A 34 -1.03 -1.86 -6.50
C ALA A 34 -0.78 -0.66 -7.42
N SER A 35 -1.81 0.11 -7.80
CA SER A 35 -1.63 1.33 -8.59
C SER A 35 -0.90 2.46 -7.84
N LEU A 36 -0.82 2.40 -6.50
CA LEU A 36 -0.05 3.33 -5.66
C LEU A 36 1.43 2.96 -5.59
N LEU A 37 1.76 1.68 -5.81
CA LEU A 37 3.10 1.13 -5.71
C LEU A 37 3.68 0.96 -7.13
N HIS A 38 4.86 1.51 -7.40
CA HIS A 38 5.49 1.34 -8.70
C HIS A 38 6.21 -0.02 -8.76
N GLY A 39 5.87 -0.84 -9.75
CA GLY A 39 6.56 -2.14 -9.98
C GLY A 39 6.06 -3.31 -9.14
N ARG A 40 5.05 -3.12 -8.27
CA ARG A 40 4.41 -4.20 -7.50
C ARG A 40 3.11 -4.65 -8.16
N ALA A 41 2.98 -5.96 -8.37
CA ALA A 41 1.76 -6.55 -8.92
C ALA A 41 0.69 -6.73 -7.82
N PRO A 42 -0.62 -6.65 -8.14
CA PRO A 42 -1.70 -6.84 -7.17
C PRO A 42 -1.62 -8.14 -6.37
N ARG A 43 -1.20 -9.23 -7.02
CA ARG A 43 -1.01 -10.54 -6.37
C ARG A 43 0.07 -10.48 -5.28
N LYS A 44 1.18 -9.80 -5.55
CA LYS A 44 2.27 -9.61 -4.58
C LYS A 44 1.83 -8.74 -3.41
N CYS A 45 1.09 -7.66 -3.67
CA CYS A 45 0.54 -6.83 -2.60
C CYS A 45 -0.38 -7.60 -1.66
N LYS A 46 -1.23 -8.49 -2.22
CA LYS A 46 -2.10 -9.36 -1.44
C LYS A 46 -1.28 -10.34 -0.59
N ALA A 47 -0.35 -11.07 -1.20
CA ALA A 47 0.51 -12.02 -0.49
C ALA A 47 1.30 -11.33 0.62
N ARG A 48 1.94 -10.19 0.33
CA ARG A 48 2.66 -9.39 1.34
C ARG A 48 1.77 -8.97 2.51
N TRP A 49 0.53 -8.58 2.23
CA TRP A 49 -0.41 -8.23 3.27
C TRP A 49 -0.75 -9.44 4.16
N GLU A 50 -1.11 -10.57 3.54
CA GLU A 50 -1.53 -11.79 4.24
C GLU A 50 -0.38 -12.51 4.97
N GLU A 51 0.86 -12.36 4.51
CA GLU A 51 2.02 -13.10 5.02
C GLU A 51 2.90 -12.29 5.98
N TRP A 52 2.88 -10.95 5.89
CA TRP A 52 3.80 -10.10 6.68
C TRP A 52 3.12 -8.93 7.41
N ILE A 53 2.21 -8.22 6.73
CA ILE A 53 1.68 -6.95 7.26
C ILE A 53 0.45 -7.15 8.15
N HIS A 54 -0.38 -8.16 7.90
CA HIS A 54 -1.66 -8.31 8.59
C HIS A 54 -1.48 -8.35 10.12
N PRO A 55 -2.31 -7.62 10.91
CA PRO A 55 -2.13 -7.53 12.36
C PRO A 55 -2.27 -8.85 13.12
N SER A 56 -2.93 -9.85 12.55
CA SER A 56 -3.07 -11.17 13.19
C SER A 56 -1.80 -12.03 13.12
N ILE A 57 -0.78 -11.59 12.39
CA ILE A 57 0.46 -12.33 12.23
C ILE A 57 1.34 -12.02 13.44
N ILE A 58 1.69 -13.05 14.19
CA ILE A 58 2.57 -12.95 15.35
C ILE A 58 4.01 -12.76 14.84
N ARG A 59 4.51 -11.52 14.91
CA ARG A 59 5.82 -11.13 14.33
C ARG A 59 7.02 -11.45 15.21
N THR A 60 6.77 -11.86 16.45
CA THR A 60 7.83 -11.95 17.45
C THR A 60 8.85 -13.02 17.14
N GLY A 61 8.58 -13.97 16.22
CA GLY A 61 9.53 -15.02 15.83
C GLY A 61 9.95 -15.92 16.98
N ILE A 62 9.30 -15.77 18.14
CA ILE A 62 9.53 -16.54 19.35
C ILE A 62 8.53 -17.68 19.28
N TRP A 63 9.05 -18.87 18.96
CA TRP A 63 8.30 -20.12 19.00
C TRP A 63 8.34 -20.67 20.42
N SER A 64 7.16 -20.90 20.99
CA SER A 64 7.02 -21.65 22.23
C SER A 64 7.17 -23.14 21.94
N ARG A 65 7.65 -23.88 22.94
CA ARG A 65 7.71 -25.34 22.87
C ARG A 65 6.32 -25.96 22.63
N GLU A 66 5.26 -25.37 23.16
CA GLU A 66 3.89 -25.82 22.93
C GLU A 66 3.46 -25.66 21.46
N GLU A 67 3.93 -24.60 20.79
CA GLU A 67 3.66 -24.33 19.38
C GLU A 67 4.43 -25.31 18.49
N ASP A 68 5.69 -25.62 18.84
CA ASP A 68 6.50 -26.63 18.15
C ASP A 68 5.89 -28.03 18.27
N GLU A 69 5.47 -28.44 19.47
CA GLU A 69 4.83 -29.74 19.71
C GLU A 69 3.51 -29.85 18.93
N LYS A 70 2.71 -28.78 18.91
CA LYS A 70 1.46 -28.71 18.12
C LYS A 70 1.75 -28.77 16.61
N LEU A 71 2.76 -28.06 16.13
CA LEU A 71 3.18 -28.05 14.72
C LEU A 71 3.62 -29.45 14.26
N LEU A 72 4.45 -30.13 15.05
CA LEU A 72 4.90 -31.50 14.77
C LEU A 72 3.75 -32.51 14.80
N HIS A 73 2.82 -32.38 15.75
CA HIS A 73 1.65 -33.24 15.82
C HIS A 73 0.74 -33.07 14.59
N LEU A 74 0.41 -31.82 14.24
CA LEU A 74 -0.47 -31.52 13.11
C LEU A 74 0.15 -31.86 11.75
N SER A 75 1.46 -31.66 11.58
CA SER A 75 2.16 -32.05 10.35
C SER A 75 2.18 -33.56 10.13
N LYS A 76 2.19 -34.36 11.22
CA LYS A 76 2.05 -35.82 11.15
C LYS A 76 0.63 -36.27 10.76
N LEU A 77 -0.40 -35.56 11.23
CA LEU A 77 -1.79 -35.86 10.91
C LEU A 77 -2.21 -35.39 9.51
N MET A 78 -1.73 -34.21 9.10
CA MET A 78 -2.07 -33.55 7.83
C MET A 78 -0.78 -33.16 7.09
N PRO A 79 -0.11 -34.11 6.43
CA PRO A 79 1.16 -33.85 5.77
C PRO A 79 1.01 -32.77 4.68
N SER A 80 1.93 -31.80 4.65
CA SER A 80 2.02 -30.71 3.67
C SER A 80 0.84 -29.74 3.58
N GLN A 81 -0.11 -29.77 4.52
CA GLN A 81 -1.30 -28.89 4.53
C GLN A 81 -1.08 -27.62 5.37
N TRP A 82 0.01 -26.88 5.08
CA TRP A 82 0.43 -25.72 5.90
C TRP A 82 -0.60 -24.61 5.99
N THR A 83 -1.40 -24.39 4.94
CA THR A 83 -2.50 -23.39 4.95
C THR A 83 -3.59 -23.71 5.96
N THR A 84 -3.79 -25.00 6.27
CA THR A 84 -4.78 -25.47 7.25
C THR A 84 -4.18 -25.50 8.65
N ILE A 85 -2.90 -25.85 8.76
CA ILE A 85 -2.18 -25.95 10.04
C ILE A 85 -1.90 -24.55 10.63
N ALA A 86 -1.49 -23.60 9.80
CA ALA A 86 -1.09 -22.26 10.21
C ALA A 86 -2.10 -21.54 11.14
N PRO A 87 -3.40 -21.44 10.78
CA PRO A 87 -4.39 -20.82 11.65
C PRO A 87 -4.56 -21.51 13.02
N ILE A 88 -4.27 -22.82 13.11
CA ILE A 88 -4.40 -23.62 14.35
C ILE A 88 -3.19 -23.41 15.27
N VAL A 89 -2.01 -23.25 14.66
CA VAL A 89 -0.75 -22.97 15.38
C VAL A 89 -0.62 -21.49 15.74
N GLY A 90 -1.28 -20.60 15.00
CA GLY A 90 -1.26 -19.14 15.24
C GLY A 90 -0.19 -18.39 14.43
N HIS A 91 0.42 -19.05 13.46
CA HIS A 91 1.50 -18.54 12.62
C HIS A 91 1.13 -18.55 11.14
N THR A 92 1.94 -17.95 10.27
CA THR A 92 1.74 -17.99 8.81
C THR A 92 2.17 -19.35 8.24
N ALA A 93 1.53 -19.81 7.17
CA ALA A 93 1.84 -21.11 6.54
C ALA A 93 3.32 -21.26 6.15
N SER A 94 3.94 -20.19 5.66
CA SER A 94 5.36 -20.12 5.33
C SER A 94 6.25 -20.25 6.58
N GLU A 95 5.87 -19.61 7.67
CA GLU A 95 6.59 -19.69 8.94
C GLU A 95 6.51 -21.10 9.54
N CYS A 96 5.33 -21.72 9.51
CA CYS A 96 5.14 -23.11 9.93
C CYS A 96 6.01 -24.08 9.12
N LEU A 97 6.06 -23.93 7.80
CA LEU A 97 6.92 -24.75 6.94
C LEU A 97 8.39 -24.56 7.30
N HIS A 98 8.85 -23.30 7.39
CA HIS A 98 10.23 -22.99 7.72
C HIS A 98 10.63 -23.54 9.09
N ARG A 99 9.77 -23.37 10.11
CA ARG A 99 10.00 -23.91 11.45
C ARG A 99 10.05 -25.43 11.44
N PHE A 100 9.14 -26.08 10.72
CA PHE A 100 9.14 -27.54 10.59
C PHE A 100 10.44 -28.06 9.97
N GLU A 101 10.92 -27.42 8.90
CA GLU A 101 12.21 -27.76 8.27
C GLU A 101 13.39 -27.57 9.23
N GLN A 102 13.37 -26.56 10.10
CA GLN A 102 14.38 -26.39 11.15
C GLN A 102 14.32 -27.49 12.23
N LEU A 103 13.13 -27.99 12.54
CA LEU A 103 12.94 -29.04 13.56
C LEU A 103 13.31 -30.44 13.05
N LEU A 104 13.25 -30.70 11.73
CA LEU A 104 13.57 -32.00 11.13
C LEU A 104 15.01 -32.50 11.42
N PRO A 105 16.08 -31.68 11.25
CA PRO A 105 17.44 -32.07 11.61
C PRO A 105 17.58 -32.49 13.07
N HIS A 106 16.93 -31.77 14.00
CA HIS A 106 16.99 -32.10 15.43
C HIS A 106 16.29 -33.42 15.81
N VAL A 107 15.42 -33.94 14.94
CA VAL A 107 14.73 -35.22 15.13
C VAL A 107 15.46 -36.37 14.41
N CYS A 108 16.13 -36.10 13.28
CA CYS A 108 16.82 -37.10 12.47
C CYS A 108 18.30 -37.31 12.86
N SER A 109 19.00 -36.28 13.38
CA SER A 109 20.43 -36.35 13.72
C SER A 109 20.75 -37.07 15.05
N LYS A 110 19.84 -37.89 15.56
CA LYS A 110 20.18 -38.78 16.70
C LYS A 110 20.91 -40.04 16.26
N ASP A 111 20.90 -40.36 14.97
CA ASP A 111 21.63 -41.48 14.42
C ASP A 111 22.42 -41.01 13.19
N GLU A 112 23.74 -41.19 13.28
CA GLU A 112 24.76 -41.16 12.22
C GLU A 112 25.47 -39.82 11.94
N ASP A 113 26.80 -39.87 12.17
CA ASP A 113 27.82 -38.89 11.78
C ASP A 113 27.89 -38.80 10.25
N ASP A 114 27.46 -37.68 9.65
CA ASP A 114 27.71 -37.40 8.22
C ASP A 114 27.89 -35.88 7.95
N ASP A 115 29.15 -35.52 7.75
CA ASP A 115 29.71 -34.42 6.93
C ASP A 115 29.06 -33.02 6.96
N ASP A 116 29.76 -32.10 7.66
CA ASP A 116 29.74 -30.65 7.46
C ASP A 116 30.16 -30.28 6.01
N ASP A 117 29.24 -30.34 5.05
CA ASP A 117 29.41 -29.71 3.74
C ASP A 117 28.96 -28.23 3.80
N PRO A 118 29.89 -27.25 3.85
CA PRO A 118 29.56 -25.83 3.93
C PRO A 118 28.79 -25.32 2.69
N ARG A 119 28.70 -26.11 1.61
CA ARG A 119 27.96 -25.75 0.39
C ARG A 119 26.46 -26.00 0.47
N LYS A 120 25.98 -26.83 1.40
CA LYS A 120 24.52 -27.00 1.64
C LYS A 120 23.92 -25.82 2.40
N LEU A 121 24.68 -25.15 3.27
CA LEU A 121 24.26 -23.91 3.95
C LEU A 121 24.25 -22.68 3.03
N LEU A 122 25.05 -22.70 1.96
CA LEU A 122 25.13 -21.66 0.92
C LEU A 122 24.21 -21.95 -0.29
N GLY A 123 23.10 -22.65 -0.07
CA GLY A 123 22.05 -22.75 -1.07
C GLY A 123 21.61 -21.36 -1.52
N LEU A 124 21.72 -21.10 -2.84
CA LEU A 124 21.24 -19.92 -3.60
C LEU A 124 22.29 -18.84 -3.94
N GLY A 125 23.39 -19.24 -4.58
CA GLY A 125 24.08 -18.35 -5.51
C GLY A 125 23.24 -18.13 -6.78
N GLY A 126 22.42 -17.07 -6.82
CA GLY A 126 21.78 -16.57 -8.05
C GLY A 126 20.36 -17.06 -8.39
N GLY A 127 19.72 -17.85 -7.51
CA GLY A 127 18.31 -18.21 -7.66
C GLY A 127 17.39 -17.03 -7.31
N ILE A 128 16.40 -16.73 -8.16
CA ILE A 128 15.32 -15.80 -7.82
C ILE A 128 14.61 -16.35 -6.59
N ASP A 129 14.62 -15.58 -5.51
CA ASP A 129 13.95 -15.93 -4.26
C ASP A 129 12.46 -16.22 -4.52
N SER A 130 12.01 -17.42 -4.15
CA SER A 130 10.64 -17.89 -4.45
C SER A 130 9.57 -17.31 -3.51
N GLY A 131 9.95 -16.57 -2.45
CA GLY A 131 8.99 -15.96 -1.51
C GLY A 131 9.47 -14.67 -0.83
N PRO A 132 9.80 -13.60 -1.58
CA PRO A 132 10.25 -12.33 -1.01
C PRO A 132 9.19 -11.64 -0.14
N GLU A 133 7.92 -12.02 -0.27
CA GLU A 133 6.78 -11.49 0.50
C GLU A 133 6.83 -11.87 1.99
N THR A 134 7.58 -12.92 2.34
CA THR A 134 7.71 -13.45 3.73
C THR A 134 8.88 -12.86 4.50
N ARG A 135 9.76 -12.07 3.85
CA ARG A 135 10.97 -11.53 4.48
C ARG A 135 10.74 -10.17 5.14
N PRO A 136 11.54 -9.79 6.16
CA PRO A 136 11.47 -8.43 6.68
C PRO A 136 11.76 -7.38 5.59
N PRO A 137 11.06 -6.23 5.63
CA PRO A 137 11.32 -5.17 4.68
C PRO A 137 12.73 -4.62 4.87
N ARG A 138 13.39 -4.30 3.76
CA ARG A 138 14.71 -3.68 3.78
C ARG A 138 14.57 -2.23 4.27
N PRO A 139 15.46 -1.76 5.17
CA PRO A 139 15.57 -0.34 5.49
C PRO A 139 15.77 0.49 4.22
N ASP A 140 15.10 1.64 4.17
CA ASP A 140 15.21 2.54 3.02
C ASP A 140 16.65 3.10 2.93
N PRO A 141 17.27 3.12 1.74
CA PRO A 141 18.58 3.74 1.57
C PRO A 141 18.49 5.25 1.80
N VAL A 142 19.58 5.85 2.29
CA VAL A 142 19.65 7.30 2.57
C VAL A 142 19.37 8.12 1.30
N ASP A 143 19.91 7.65 0.17
CA ASP A 143 19.70 8.26 -1.14
C ASP A 143 18.67 7.47 -1.96
N LEU A 144 17.39 7.80 -1.76
CA LEU A 144 16.30 7.31 -2.61
C LEU A 144 16.41 7.92 -4.01
N ASP A 145 16.13 7.11 -5.04
CA ASP A 145 15.98 7.61 -6.40
C ASP A 145 14.74 8.51 -6.53
N ASP A 146 14.67 9.31 -7.59
CA ASP A 146 13.57 10.27 -7.77
C ASP A 146 12.21 9.56 -7.90
N ALA A 147 12.19 8.35 -8.45
CA ALA A 147 10.99 7.54 -8.58
C ALA A 147 10.46 7.09 -7.20
N GLU A 148 11.34 6.65 -6.30
CA GLU A 148 10.97 6.27 -4.93
C GLU A 148 10.57 7.48 -4.10
N LYS A 149 11.23 8.63 -4.26
CA LYS A 149 10.83 9.88 -3.60
C LYS A 149 9.45 10.36 -4.06
N GLN A 150 9.13 10.20 -5.34
CA GLN A 150 7.84 10.62 -5.89
C GLN A 150 6.70 9.70 -5.46
N MET A 151 6.97 8.43 -5.17
CA MET A 151 5.96 7.42 -4.85
C MET A 151 5.12 7.76 -3.60
N PRO A 152 5.68 8.11 -2.42
CA PRO A 152 4.90 8.55 -1.26
C PRO A 152 4.08 9.80 -1.54
N SER A 153 4.66 10.78 -2.23
CA SER A 153 3.96 12.02 -2.57
C SER A 153 2.73 11.75 -3.44
N ALA A 154 2.88 10.90 -4.46
CA ALA A 154 1.77 10.46 -5.30
C ALA A 154 0.73 9.65 -4.52
N ALA A 155 1.16 8.77 -3.62
CA ALA A 155 0.28 8.00 -2.76
C ALA A 155 -0.54 8.92 -1.83
N ILE A 156 0.11 9.83 -1.10
CA ILE A 156 -0.53 10.81 -0.22
C ILE A 156 -1.55 11.64 -0.99
N ALA A 157 -1.21 12.17 -2.16
CA ALA A 157 -2.13 12.96 -2.97
C ALA A 157 -3.38 12.16 -3.39
N ARG A 158 -3.20 10.88 -3.79
CA ARG A 158 -4.32 10.00 -4.18
C ARG A 158 -5.16 9.56 -2.98
N LEU A 159 -4.53 9.31 -1.83
CA LEU A 159 -5.21 8.94 -0.60
C LEU A 159 -5.95 10.15 0.01
N GLY A 160 -5.44 11.37 -0.14
CA GLY A 160 -6.11 12.61 0.27
C GLY A 160 -7.26 13.02 -0.64
N ASN A 161 -7.22 12.65 -1.93
CA ASN A 161 -8.30 12.98 -2.86
C ASN A 161 -9.51 12.04 -2.67
N THR A 162 -10.57 12.57 -2.07
CA THR A 162 -11.87 11.89 -1.89
C THR A 162 -12.92 12.37 -2.90
N GLY A 163 -12.66 13.48 -3.61
CA GLY A 163 -13.56 14.08 -4.57
C GLY A 163 -13.43 13.51 -5.98
N GLY A 164 -14.54 13.08 -6.58
CA GLY A 164 -14.58 12.72 -7.99
C GLY A 164 -14.45 13.93 -8.93
N LYS A 165 -14.19 13.67 -10.22
CA LYS A 165 -14.06 14.72 -11.28
C LYS A 165 -15.23 15.73 -11.27
N LYS A 166 -16.45 15.28 -11.00
CA LYS A 166 -17.64 16.13 -10.94
C LYS A 166 -17.61 17.11 -9.77
N ALA A 167 -17.19 16.66 -8.59
CA ALA A 167 -17.07 17.51 -7.41
C ALA A 167 -15.99 18.57 -7.61
N GLN A 168 -14.80 18.17 -8.12
CA GLN A 168 -13.72 19.09 -8.44
C GLN A 168 -14.14 20.13 -9.50
N ARG A 169 -14.82 19.71 -10.57
CA ARG A 169 -15.33 20.63 -11.61
C ARG A 169 -16.33 21.62 -11.04
N LYS A 170 -17.24 21.18 -10.16
CA LYS A 170 -18.22 22.06 -9.51
C LYS A 170 -17.52 23.10 -8.62
N ALA A 171 -16.57 22.67 -7.78
CA ALA A 171 -15.80 23.55 -6.92
C ALA A 171 -15.00 24.59 -7.73
N ARG A 172 -14.31 24.15 -8.79
CA ARG A 172 -13.59 25.07 -9.70
C ARG A 172 -14.51 26.08 -10.37
N LYS A 173 -15.69 25.65 -10.84
CA LYS A 173 -16.69 26.55 -11.44
C LYS A 173 -17.17 27.60 -10.44
N GLN A 174 -17.38 27.21 -9.18
CA GLN A 174 -17.81 28.12 -8.12
C GLN A 174 -16.73 29.18 -7.82
N GLN A 175 -15.47 28.76 -7.68
CA GLN A 175 -14.35 29.68 -7.49
C GLN A 175 -14.19 30.67 -8.65
N ILE A 176 -14.31 30.19 -9.90
CA ILE A 176 -14.24 31.07 -11.08
C ILE A 176 -15.41 32.06 -11.10
N ALA A 177 -16.61 31.64 -10.73
CA ALA A 177 -17.77 32.52 -10.67
C ALA A 177 -17.61 33.61 -9.61
N GLU A 178 -17.08 33.25 -8.44
CA GLU A 178 -16.78 34.19 -7.36
C GLU A 178 -15.67 35.17 -7.76
N ALA A 179 -14.57 34.67 -8.33
CA ALA A 179 -13.48 35.50 -8.83
C ALA A 179 -13.96 36.49 -9.92
N THR A 180 -14.76 36.01 -10.88
CA THR A 180 -15.35 36.87 -11.91
C THR A 180 -16.28 37.92 -11.29
N ARG A 181 -17.06 37.56 -10.25
CA ARG A 181 -17.93 38.51 -9.53
C ARG A 181 -17.12 39.59 -8.81
N LEU A 182 -16.04 39.22 -8.13
CA LEU A 182 -15.15 40.16 -7.44
C LEU A 182 -14.45 41.09 -8.42
N ALA A 183 -13.94 40.57 -9.53
CA ALA A 183 -13.32 41.38 -10.58
C ALA A 183 -14.31 42.39 -11.19
N LYS A 184 -15.56 41.97 -11.43
CA LYS A 184 -16.61 42.87 -11.88
C LYS A 184 -16.89 43.97 -10.85
N LEU A 185 -17.06 43.61 -9.58
CA LEU A 185 -17.29 44.58 -8.51
C LEU A 185 -16.14 45.57 -8.35
N GLN A 186 -14.90 45.11 -8.51
CA GLN A 186 -13.72 45.98 -8.49
C GLN A 186 -13.75 46.97 -9.66
N LYS A 187 -13.98 46.48 -10.88
CA LYS A 187 -14.14 47.34 -12.07
C LYS A 187 -15.24 48.39 -11.87
N ASP A 188 -16.41 47.98 -11.36
CA ASP A 188 -17.53 48.89 -11.13
C ASP A 188 -17.19 49.96 -10.07
N ARG A 189 -16.43 49.60 -9.04
CA ARG A 189 -15.95 50.54 -8.01
C ARG A 189 -14.96 51.55 -8.59
N GLU A 190 -14.03 51.10 -9.43
CA GLU A 190 -13.03 51.96 -10.07
C GLU A 190 -13.69 52.94 -11.04
N LEU A 191 -14.63 52.48 -11.87
CA LEU A 191 -15.41 53.35 -12.76
C LEU A 191 -16.22 54.39 -11.97
N LYS A 192 -16.88 53.97 -10.90
CA LYS A 192 -17.63 54.88 -10.02
C LYS A 192 -16.72 55.91 -9.34
N ALA A 193 -15.53 55.50 -8.89
CA ALA A 193 -14.53 56.41 -8.31
C ALA A 193 -14.00 57.42 -9.35
N ALA A 194 -13.87 57.02 -10.61
CA ALA A 194 -13.55 57.90 -11.73
C ALA A 194 -14.72 58.80 -12.19
N GLY A 195 -15.89 58.71 -11.52
CA GLY A 195 -17.08 59.49 -11.88
C GLY A 195 -17.84 58.97 -13.10
N ILE A 196 -17.48 57.80 -13.64
CA ILE A 196 -18.13 57.17 -14.78
C ILE A 196 -19.21 56.22 -14.25
N TYR A 197 -20.48 56.64 -14.32
CA TYR A 197 -21.61 55.83 -13.91
C TYR A 197 -22.09 54.93 -15.07
N ASP A 198 -22.11 53.62 -14.85
CA ASP A 198 -22.67 52.66 -15.82
C ASP A 198 -24.21 52.71 -15.80
N ASP A 199 -24.82 53.23 -16.86
CA ASP A 199 -26.24 53.63 -16.92
C ASP A 199 -27.22 52.45 -17.13
N PHE A 200 -26.70 51.22 -17.21
CA PHE A 200 -27.47 50.01 -17.56
C PHE A 200 -28.55 49.62 -16.53
N GLN A 201 -28.45 50.04 -15.26
CA GLN A 201 -29.46 49.74 -14.24
C GLN A 201 -30.66 50.69 -14.22
N GLN A 202 -30.56 51.89 -14.81
CA GLN A 202 -31.66 52.86 -14.78
C GLN A 202 -32.82 52.42 -15.69
N HIS A 203 -32.52 51.76 -16.81
CA HIS A 203 -33.53 51.33 -17.79
C HIS A 203 -34.41 50.17 -17.32
N SER A 204 -33.90 49.24 -16.49
CA SER A 204 -34.72 48.13 -15.98
C SER A 204 -35.71 48.56 -14.89
N ARG A 205 -35.31 49.53 -14.04
CA ARG A 205 -36.16 50.10 -13.00
C ARG A 205 -37.28 50.99 -13.58
N LYS A 206 -37.01 51.74 -14.66
CA LYS A 206 -38.06 52.51 -15.39
C LYS A 206 -39.12 51.61 -16.01
N ARG A 207 -38.74 50.45 -16.58
CA ARG A 207 -39.70 49.50 -17.19
C ARG A 207 -40.62 48.81 -16.18
N LYS A 208 -40.19 48.63 -14.92
CA LYS A 208 -40.99 48.00 -13.86
C LYS A 208 -41.96 48.96 -13.16
N ARG A 209 -41.77 50.28 -13.36
CA ARG A 209 -42.59 51.35 -12.75
C ARG A 209 -43.72 51.84 -13.66
N ASN A 210 -43.68 51.48 -14.95
CA ASN A 210 -44.68 51.83 -15.97
C ASN A 210 -45.61 50.65 -16.31
N ARG A 211 -45.77 49.69 -15.39
CA ARG A 211 -46.63 48.51 -15.56
C ARG A 211 -47.54 48.36 -14.35
#